data_AF-A0AAE1K590-F1
#
_entry.id   AF-A0AAE1K590-F1
#
_cell.length_a   1.000
_cell.length_b   1.000
_cell.length_c   1.000
_cell.angle_alpha   90.00
_cell.angle_beta   90.00
_cell.angle_gamma   90.00
#
_symmetry.space_group_name_H-M   'P 1'
#
loop_
_entity.id
_entity.type
_entity.pdbx_description
1 polymer ?
#
loop_
_entity_poly.entity_id
_entity_poly.type
_entity_poly.pdbx_seq_one_letter_code
_entity_poly.pdbx_strand_id
1 'polypeptide(L)'
;MGRAAIEGVGAIKGSSGGGKEGQSSQPDLGIILFNMAAVDKHMYSAVSNIKMEYFEELFPGMENQSAEGFIFLASCLHPKSRGDVVVVSPDPRYAPAIDPNYLAHPYDRTCMRDAFKMAVRLARTKAFRDLGASVHLPRFPECVGGVGGGDGDGTVDDTKIRYKDYVDCVVRVAAITGYHPIGTARIGNPNTDPYAVVDPTLSVVGVERLRVVDGSVMPTLTSGTPNSVITVIAEKAAHMIKERWGNGSSLADEKLCYSSPECEDELLASVNIATPTATHLTTTLTLTLTLVHFRAYFLL
;
A
#
# COMPACT_ATOMS: atom_id res chain seq x y z
N MET A 1 19.22 28.47 16.94
CA MET A 1 20.02 27.34 16.40
C MET A 1 19.06 26.48 15.60
N GLY A 2 19.19 26.46 14.27
CA GLY A 2 18.35 25.60 13.43
C GLY A 2 18.73 24.13 13.65
N ARG A 3 17.83 23.35 14.25
CA ARG A 3 17.98 21.90 14.34
C ARG A 3 17.51 21.32 13.00
N ALA A 4 18.38 20.54 12.37
CA ALA A 4 18.09 19.89 11.10
C ALA A 4 16.89 18.96 11.23
N ALA A 5 15.98 19.01 10.26
CA ALA A 5 14.95 17.98 10.11
C ALA A 5 15.63 16.68 9.68
N ILE A 6 15.50 15.62 10.49
CA ILE A 6 15.93 14.28 10.10
C ILE A 6 14.71 13.59 9.52
N GLU A 7 14.74 13.36 8.21
CA GLU A 7 13.84 12.42 7.54
C GLU A 7 14.60 11.11 7.33
N GLY A 8 13.93 9.99 7.58
CA GLY A 8 14.55 8.68 7.45
C GLY A 8 13.53 7.65 7.00
N VAL A 9 13.89 6.87 5.97
CA VAL A 9 13.09 5.75 5.48
C VAL A 9 13.84 4.46 5.76
N GLY A 10 13.15 3.48 6.31
CA GLY A 10 13.71 2.15 6.57
C GLY A 10 12.69 1.06 6.26
N ALA A 11 13.20 -0.12 5.87
CA ALA A 11 12.40 -1.31 5.68
C ALA A 11 13.06 -2.49 6.40
N ILE A 12 12.29 -3.25 7.19
CA ILE A 12 12.79 -4.41 7.93
C ILE A 12 11.85 -5.61 7.80
N LYS A 13 12.38 -6.80 8.07
CA LYS A 13 11.59 -8.02 8.14
C LYS A 13 10.87 -8.13 9.48
N GLY A 14 9.56 -8.33 9.45
CA GLY A 14 8.71 -8.49 10.64
C GLY A 14 8.62 -9.94 11.14
N SER A 15 8.19 -10.11 12.40
CA SER A 15 7.95 -11.43 13.01
C SER A 15 6.74 -12.17 12.44
N SER A 16 5.78 -11.45 11.84
CA SER A 16 4.59 -11.98 11.19
C SER A 16 4.87 -12.75 9.89
N GLY A 17 6.04 -12.54 9.28
CA GLY A 17 6.57 -13.35 8.17
C GLY A 17 7.17 -14.66 8.67
N GLY A 18 6.41 -15.41 9.48
CA GLY A 18 6.85 -16.58 10.23
C GLY A 18 7.81 -17.47 9.45
N GLY A 19 9.04 -17.56 9.95
CA GLY A 19 10.09 -18.38 9.36
C GLY A 19 9.68 -19.85 9.27
N LYS A 20 9.29 -20.25 8.05
CA LYS A 20 9.47 -21.61 7.52
C LYS A 20 10.23 -21.47 6.21
N GLU A 21 11.12 -22.41 5.93
CA GLU A 21 11.92 -22.47 4.70
C GLU A 21 11.02 -22.24 3.47
N GLY A 22 11.39 -21.26 2.63
CA GLY A 22 10.69 -20.94 1.38
C GLY A 22 10.00 -19.56 1.29
N GLN A 23 10.04 -18.69 2.31
CA GLN A 23 9.47 -17.34 2.22
C GLN A 23 10.46 -16.25 1.76
N SER A 24 9.93 -15.29 0.98
CA SER A 24 10.60 -14.13 0.38
C SER A 24 11.62 -13.43 1.29
N SER A 25 12.75 -13.00 0.70
CA SER A 25 13.80 -12.21 1.35
C SER A 25 13.40 -10.74 1.55
N GLN A 26 12.23 -10.33 1.06
CA GLN A 26 11.79 -8.95 1.09
C GLN A 26 11.39 -8.46 2.50
N PRO A 27 11.59 -7.17 2.80
CA PRO A 27 11.14 -6.57 4.05
C PRO A 27 9.62 -6.34 4.03
N ASP A 28 8.96 -6.62 5.15
CA ASP A 28 7.49 -6.52 5.26
C ASP A 28 7.01 -5.29 6.03
N LEU A 29 7.91 -4.65 6.79
CA LEU A 29 7.60 -3.48 7.62
C LEU A 29 8.35 -2.26 7.09
N GLY A 30 7.61 -1.17 6.89
CA GLY A 30 8.15 0.13 6.52
C GLY A 30 8.11 1.10 7.69
N ILE A 31 9.07 2.01 7.76
CA ILE A 31 9.05 3.14 8.68
C ILE A 31 9.56 4.40 7.99
N ILE A 32 8.82 5.50 8.16
CA ILE A 32 9.23 6.83 7.73
C ILE A 32 9.20 7.74 8.96
N LEU A 33 10.34 8.33 9.30
CA LEU A 33 10.43 9.40 10.28
C LEU A 33 10.06 10.71 9.58
N PHE A 34 8.97 11.33 10.01
CA PHE A 34 8.44 12.56 9.43
C PHE A 34 8.40 13.67 10.49
N ASN A 35 8.96 14.83 10.16
CA ASN A 35 8.97 15.98 11.05
C ASN A 35 7.62 16.71 10.99
N MET A 36 7.05 17.03 12.15
CA MET A 36 5.72 17.63 12.27
C MET A 36 5.75 19.14 12.54
N ALA A 37 6.91 19.80 12.47
CA ALA A 37 7.14 21.17 12.93
C ALA A 37 6.23 22.27 12.33
N ALA A 38 5.38 21.98 11.33
CA ALA A 38 4.46 22.96 10.75
C ALA A 38 3.20 22.32 10.13
N VAL A 39 2.63 21.30 10.76
CA VAL A 39 1.42 20.69 10.20
C VAL A 39 0.20 21.53 10.51
N ASP A 40 -0.33 22.19 9.48
CA ASP A 40 -1.65 22.80 9.52
C ASP A 40 -2.72 21.71 9.73
N LYS A 41 -3.48 21.85 10.82
CA LYS A 41 -4.51 20.88 11.23
C LYS A 41 -5.56 20.65 10.15
N HIS A 42 -5.98 21.70 9.46
CA HIS A 42 -7.02 21.62 8.45
C HIS A 42 -6.52 20.91 7.20
N MET A 43 -5.32 21.28 6.73
CA MET A 43 -4.69 20.66 5.57
C MET A 43 -4.43 19.17 5.82
N TYR A 44 -3.85 18.81 6.97
CA TYR A 44 -3.58 17.42 7.28
C TYR A 44 -4.86 16.60 7.38
N SER A 45 -5.88 17.14 8.05
CA SER A 45 -7.15 16.43 8.20
C SER A 45 -7.88 16.25 6.87
N ALA A 46 -7.83 17.25 6.00
CA ALA A 46 -8.40 17.17 4.66
C ALA A 46 -7.69 16.13 3.78
N VAL A 47 -6.36 16.09 3.82
CA VAL A 47 -5.57 15.15 3.00
C VAL A 47 -5.73 13.73 3.54
N SER A 48 -5.50 13.52 4.84
CA SER A 48 -5.55 12.19 5.48
C SER A 48 -6.96 11.62 5.66
N ASN A 49 -8.00 12.44 5.49
CA ASN A 49 -9.38 12.11 5.83
C ASN A 49 -9.55 11.68 7.31
N ILE A 50 -8.66 12.12 8.20
CA ILE A 50 -8.80 11.88 9.63
C ILE A 50 -9.81 12.85 10.23
N LYS A 51 -10.61 12.38 11.17
CA LYS A 51 -11.51 13.25 11.93
C LYS A 51 -10.71 14.16 12.86
N MET A 52 -11.18 15.40 13.00
CA MET A 52 -10.53 16.43 13.82
C MET A 52 -10.37 16.02 15.29
N GLU A 53 -11.34 15.29 15.83
CA GLU A 53 -11.30 14.73 17.20
C GLU A 53 -10.13 13.76 17.41
N TYR A 54 -9.75 12.99 16.39
CA TYR A 54 -8.61 12.08 16.47
C TYR A 54 -7.27 12.80 16.23
N PHE A 55 -7.28 13.88 15.47
CA PHE A 55 -6.08 14.65 15.21
C PHE A 55 -5.45 15.22 16.48
N GLU A 56 -6.27 15.79 17.37
CA GLU A 56 -5.80 16.38 18.64
C GLU A 56 -5.15 15.32 19.55
N GLU A 57 -5.72 14.12 19.56
CA GLU A 57 -5.16 12.97 20.28
C GLU A 57 -3.86 12.45 19.65
N LEU A 58 -3.69 12.52 18.33
CA LEU A 58 -2.44 12.12 17.68
C LEU A 58 -1.31 13.12 17.89
N PHE A 59 -1.65 14.40 17.93
CA PHE A 59 -0.68 15.49 17.96
C PHE A 59 -0.93 16.43 19.14
N PRO A 60 -0.71 15.95 20.38
CA PRO A 60 -0.97 16.76 21.56
C PRO A 60 -0.01 17.94 21.60
N GLY A 61 -0.56 19.12 21.90
CA GLY A 61 0.25 20.32 22.12
C GLY A 61 0.92 20.89 20.87
N MET A 62 0.41 20.65 19.66
CA MET A 62 0.93 21.31 18.44
C MET A 62 0.85 22.84 18.47
N GLU A 63 0.01 23.41 19.32
CA GLU A 63 -0.05 24.86 19.53
C GLU A 63 1.17 25.38 20.30
N ASN A 64 1.92 24.50 20.97
CA ASN A 64 3.13 24.86 21.69
C ASN A 64 4.33 24.95 20.74
N GLN A 65 4.61 26.15 20.25
CA GLN A 65 5.75 26.45 19.38
C GLN A 65 7.13 26.21 20.02
N SER A 66 7.18 25.95 21.33
CA SER A 66 8.42 25.60 22.05
C SER A 66 8.66 24.08 22.12
N ALA A 67 7.70 23.27 21.67
CA ALA A 67 7.81 21.81 21.63
C ALA A 67 8.24 21.35 20.23
N GLU A 68 9.19 20.41 20.19
CA GLU A 68 9.60 19.73 18.97
C GLU A 68 9.01 18.31 18.95
N GLY A 69 8.51 17.88 17.80
CA GLY A 69 7.87 16.58 17.64
C GLY A 69 8.12 15.97 16.28
N PHE A 70 8.06 14.65 16.22
CA PHE A 70 8.13 13.88 14.98
C PHE A 70 7.13 12.72 15.07
N ILE A 71 6.78 12.17 13.91
CA ILE A 71 6.02 10.93 13.83
C ILE A 71 6.80 9.86 13.11
N PHE A 72 6.52 8.62 13.49
CA PHE A 72 6.86 7.46 12.68
C PHE A 72 5.60 7.02 11.93
N LEU A 73 5.64 7.16 10.61
CA LEU A 73 4.67 6.50 9.73
C LEU A 73 5.15 5.06 9.56
N ALA A 74 4.53 4.13 10.28
CA ALA A 74 4.85 2.71 10.24
C ALA A 74 3.81 1.96 9.43
N SER A 75 4.25 1.19 8.44
CA SER A 75 3.37 0.58 7.44
C SER A 75 3.67 -0.90 7.22
N CYS A 76 2.67 -1.62 6.69
CA CYS A 76 2.84 -2.97 6.19
C CYS A 76 3.10 -2.94 4.68
N LEU A 77 4.30 -3.26 4.22
CA LEU A 77 4.72 -3.03 2.83
C LEU A 77 4.03 -3.95 1.81
N HIS A 78 3.58 -5.14 2.24
CA HIS A 78 2.98 -6.15 1.35
C HIS A 78 1.61 -6.61 1.86
N PRO A 79 0.60 -5.72 1.91
CA PRO A 79 -0.73 -6.08 2.38
C PRO A 79 -1.38 -7.13 1.47
N LYS A 80 -2.20 -7.99 2.07
CA LYS A 80 -2.95 -9.06 1.40
C LYS A 80 -4.41 -8.67 1.16
N SER A 81 -4.93 -7.64 1.80
CA SER A 81 -6.25 -7.08 1.47
C SER A 81 -6.27 -6.53 0.05
N ARG A 82 -7.41 -6.68 -0.62
CA ARG A 82 -7.67 -6.18 -1.97
C ARG A 82 -8.99 -5.45 -1.98
N GLY A 83 -8.96 -4.27 -2.56
CA GLY A 83 -10.12 -3.41 -2.77
C GLY A 83 -10.50 -3.34 -4.24
N ASP A 84 -11.51 -2.53 -4.56
CA ASP A 84 -12.00 -2.34 -5.91
C ASP A 84 -12.27 -0.86 -6.22
N VAL A 85 -12.12 -0.50 -7.51
CA VAL A 85 -12.57 0.79 -8.05
C VAL A 85 -13.59 0.51 -9.15
N VAL A 86 -14.80 1.04 -9.00
CA VAL A 86 -15.95 0.73 -9.86
C VAL A 86 -16.55 2.00 -10.44
N VAL A 87 -16.69 2.02 -11.76
CA VAL A 87 -17.44 3.06 -12.46
C VAL A 87 -18.93 2.89 -12.19
N VAL A 88 -19.57 3.91 -11.64
CA VAL A 88 -20.99 3.89 -11.26
C VAL A 88 -21.91 4.65 -12.22
N SER A 89 -21.33 5.38 -13.17
CA SER A 89 -22.04 6.21 -14.14
C SER A 89 -21.29 6.25 -15.47
N PRO A 90 -21.99 6.31 -16.62
CA PRO A 90 -21.34 6.54 -17.92
C PRO A 90 -20.80 7.98 -18.07
N ASP A 91 -21.21 8.92 -17.22
CA ASP A 91 -20.68 10.29 -17.23
C ASP A 91 -19.36 10.35 -16.44
N PRO A 92 -18.22 10.66 -17.08
CA PRO A 92 -16.90 10.63 -16.46
C PRO A 92 -16.70 11.69 -15.37
N ARG A 93 -17.66 12.61 -15.18
CA ARG A 93 -17.62 13.62 -14.11
C ARG A 93 -18.09 13.07 -12.76
N TYR A 94 -18.74 11.90 -12.74
CA TYR A 94 -19.10 11.24 -11.50
C TYR A 94 -17.90 10.51 -10.92
N ALA A 95 -17.64 10.72 -9.63
CA ALA A 95 -16.62 9.98 -8.92
C ALA A 95 -16.94 8.46 -8.95
N PRO A 96 -15.94 7.60 -9.18
CA PRO A 96 -16.13 6.16 -9.05
C PRO A 96 -16.38 5.77 -7.59
N ALA A 97 -16.99 4.62 -7.38
CA ALA A 97 -16.99 3.98 -6.07
C ALA A 97 -15.59 3.39 -5.82
N ILE A 98 -14.97 3.77 -4.70
CA ILE A 98 -13.63 3.31 -4.31
C ILE A 98 -13.76 2.65 -2.95
N ASP A 99 -13.46 1.35 -2.88
CA ASP A 99 -13.35 0.63 -1.62
C ASP A 99 -11.99 -0.08 -1.56
N PRO A 100 -11.00 0.48 -0.85
CA PRO A 100 -9.70 -0.16 -0.67
C PRO A 100 -9.74 -1.48 0.11
N ASN A 101 -10.84 -1.72 0.84
CA ASN A 101 -11.04 -2.89 1.69
C ASN A 101 -9.89 -3.10 2.69
N TYR A 102 -9.42 -1.99 3.27
CA TYR A 102 -8.32 -1.94 4.21
C TYR A 102 -8.53 -2.90 5.40
N LEU A 103 -7.44 -3.58 5.81
CA LEU A 103 -7.40 -4.46 6.98
C LEU A 103 -8.32 -5.69 6.94
N ALA A 104 -8.97 -5.97 5.80
CA ALA A 104 -9.85 -7.13 5.64
C ALA A 104 -9.12 -8.45 5.87
N HIS A 105 -7.88 -8.56 5.37
CA HIS A 105 -7.07 -9.76 5.55
C HIS A 105 -6.42 -9.80 6.95
N PRO A 106 -6.51 -10.92 7.71
CA PRO A 106 -5.91 -11.04 9.04
C PRO A 106 -4.40 -10.80 9.13
N TYR A 107 -3.67 -11.10 8.05
CA TYR A 107 -2.24 -10.79 7.94
C TYR A 107 -1.97 -9.30 8.12
N ASP A 108 -2.74 -8.43 7.47
CA ASP A 108 -2.49 -6.98 7.44
C ASP A 108 -2.62 -6.39 8.84
N ARG A 109 -3.63 -6.82 9.61
CA ARG A 109 -3.77 -6.44 11.02
C ARG A 109 -2.57 -6.86 11.87
N THR A 110 -2.03 -8.06 11.61
CA THR A 110 -0.85 -8.56 12.33
C THR A 110 0.41 -7.82 11.94
N CYS A 111 0.58 -7.55 10.64
CA CYS A 111 1.69 -6.80 10.08
C CYS A 111 1.71 -5.35 10.61
N MET A 112 0.56 -4.66 10.62
CA MET A 112 0.43 -3.32 11.19
C MET A 112 0.72 -3.30 12.70
N ARG A 113 0.28 -4.30 13.46
CA ARG A 113 0.67 -4.44 14.87
C ARG A 113 2.19 -4.56 15.05
N ASP A 114 2.86 -5.29 14.17
CA ASP A 114 4.31 -5.44 14.23
C ASP A 114 5.04 -4.15 13.78
N ALA A 115 4.52 -3.44 12.78
CA ALA A 115 5.00 -2.11 12.38
C ALA A 115 4.88 -1.09 13.52
N PHE A 116 3.74 -1.07 14.22
CA PHE A 116 3.51 -0.21 15.38
C PHE A 116 4.50 -0.51 16.52
N LYS A 117 4.69 -1.79 16.87
CA LYS A 117 5.68 -2.20 17.89
C LYS A 117 7.10 -1.80 17.50
N MET A 118 7.45 -1.94 16.21
CA MET A 118 8.74 -1.51 15.70
C MET A 118 8.96 -0.02 15.93
N ALA A 119 7.99 0.83 15.56
CA ALA A 119 8.08 2.27 15.76
C ALA A 119 8.27 2.64 17.23
N VAL A 120 7.48 2.04 18.15
CA VAL A 120 7.63 2.26 19.59
C VAL A 120 8.99 1.82 20.10
N ARG A 121 9.50 0.67 19.63
CA ARG A 121 10.85 0.20 19.99
C ARG A 121 11.94 1.14 19.50
N LEU A 122 11.84 1.63 18.26
CA LEU A 122 12.79 2.56 17.67
C LEU A 122 12.82 3.89 18.43
N ALA A 123 11.65 4.46 18.71
CA ALA A 123 11.50 5.68 19.51
C ALA A 123 12.09 5.55 20.92
N ARG A 124 12.12 4.34 21.48
CA ARG A 124 12.69 4.04 22.80
C ARG A 124 14.16 3.69 22.78
N THR A 125 14.85 3.69 21.63
CA THR A 125 16.30 3.41 21.58
C THR A 125 17.11 4.48 22.31
N LYS A 126 18.35 4.15 22.69
CA LYS A 126 19.24 5.10 23.38
C LYS A 126 19.39 6.40 22.59
N ALA A 127 19.60 6.31 21.28
CA ALA A 127 19.76 7.49 20.41
C ALA A 127 18.59 8.46 20.52
N PHE A 128 17.34 7.98 20.47
CA PHE A 128 16.15 8.82 20.64
C PHE A 128 15.97 9.33 22.07
N ARG A 129 16.27 8.50 23.09
CA ARG A 129 16.21 8.94 24.49
C ARG A 129 17.25 10.02 24.81
N ASP A 130 18.45 9.95 24.23
CA ASP A 130 19.49 10.96 24.40
C ASP A 130 19.05 12.31 23.79
N LEU A 131 18.14 12.30 22.81
CA LEU A 131 17.49 13.50 22.25
C LEU A 131 16.31 13.99 23.10
N GLY A 132 15.97 13.31 24.21
CA GLY A 132 14.81 13.61 25.04
C GLY A 132 13.47 13.16 24.44
N ALA A 133 13.48 12.32 23.40
CA ALA A 133 12.26 11.84 22.79
C ALA A 133 11.46 10.95 23.75
N SER A 134 10.15 11.17 23.81
CA SER A 134 9.20 10.34 24.55
C SER A 134 8.11 9.85 23.60
N VAL A 135 7.63 8.63 23.83
CA VAL A 135 6.58 8.05 23.00
C VAL A 135 5.25 8.60 23.48
N HIS A 136 4.54 9.28 22.58
CA HIS A 136 3.13 9.58 22.74
C HIS A 136 2.28 8.41 22.24
N LEU A 137 1.28 8.02 23.02
CA LEU A 137 0.29 7.01 22.66
C LEU A 137 -1.10 7.69 22.72
N PRO A 138 -1.82 7.80 21.60
CA PRO A 138 -3.09 8.53 21.55
C PRO A 138 -4.17 7.82 22.38
N ARG A 139 -5.01 8.57 23.10
CA ARG A 139 -6.06 8.01 23.96
C ARG A 139 -7.43 8.20 23.32
N PHE A 140 -7.64 7.55 22.17
CA PHE A 140 -8.96 7.57 21.52
C PHE A 140 -10.02 6.90 22.41
N PRO A 141 -11.15 7.57 22.72
CA PRO A 141 -12.18 7.05 23.62
C PRO A 141 -12.62 5.62 23.27
N GLU A 142 -12.77 5.29 21.99
CA GLU A 142 -13.20 3.98 21.50
C GLU A 142 -12.13 2.89 21.65
N CYS A 143 -10.86 3.28 21.69
CA CYS A 143 -9.73 2.35 21.78
C CYS A 143 -9.31 2.07 23.21
N VAL A 144 -9.58 3.00 24.12
CA VAL A 144 -9.28 2.83 25.54
C VAL A 144 -10.50 2.35 26.33
N GLY A 145 -11.74 2.69 25.91
CA GLY A 145 -13.00 2.29 26.54
C GLY A 145 -13.73 1.09 25.92
N GLY A 146 -13.14 0.43 24.90
CA GLY A 146 -13.83 -0.52 24.02
C GLY A 146 -13.69 -2.02 24.36
N VAL A 147 -12.87 -2.41 25.34
CA VAL A 147 -12.83 -3.81 25.83
C VAL A 147 -13.74 -3.93 27.06
N GLY A 148 -15.03 -3.69 26.88
CA GLY A 148 -16.08 -3.90 27.87
C GLY A 148 -16.15 -2.87 29.00
N GLY A 149 -17.08 -1.92 28.87
CA GLY A 149 -17.70 -1.20 29.99
C GLY A 149 -16.83 -0.18 30.71
N GLY A 150 -16.81 1.06 30.20
CA GLY A 150 -16.53 2.24 31.02
C GLY A 150 -17.86 2.85 31.48
N ASP A 151 -17.92 3.23 32.76
CA ASP A 151 -19.09 3.53 33.59
C ASP A 151 -19.80 4.84 33.23
N GLY A 152 -19.49 5.43 32.08
CA GLY A 152 -20.01 6.74 31.67
C GLY A 152 -19.44 7.94 32.44
N ASP A 153 -18.37 7.77 33.25
CA ASP A 153 -17.75 8.86 34.02
C ASP A 153 -16.45 9.45 33.44
N GLY A 154 -15.98 8.90 32.31
CA GLY A 154 -14.78 9.40 31.61
C GLY A 154 -13.44 8.96 32.21
N THR A 155 -13.42 8.10 33.24
CA THR A 155 -12.19 7.46 33.71
C THR A 155 -11.98 6.13 32.98
N VAL A 156 -10.84 5.99 32.30
CA VAL A 156 -10.47 4.77 31.61
C VAL A 156 -9.44 4.02 32.44
N ASP A 157 -9.81 2.84 32.93
CA ASP A 157 -8.92 1.94 33.65
C ASP A 157 -7.93 1.27 32.67
N ASP A 158 -6.77 1.89 32.53
CA ASP A 158 -5.67 1.44 31.66
C ASP A 158 -5.18 0.00 31.98
N THR A 159 -5.53 -0.56 33.14
CA THR A 159 -5.10 -1.91 33.55
C THR A 159 -5.84 -3.04 32.83
N LYS A 160 -7.00 -2.77 32.22
CA LYS A 160 -7.82 -3.76 31.49
C LYS A 160 -7.58 -3.78 29.98
N ILE A 161 -6.81 -2.82 29.46
CA ILE A 161 -6.56 -2.69 28.03
C ILE A 161 -5.52 -3.74 27.59
N ARG A 162 -5.95 -4.71 26.77
CA ARG A 162 -5.01 -5.62 26.11
C ARG A 162 -4.28 -4.85 25.01
N TYR A 163 -2.96 -4.83 25.06
CA TYR A 163 -2.10 -4.13 24.07
C TYR A 163 -2.49 -4.43 22.61
N LYS A 164 -2.84 -5.69 22.30
CA LYS A 164 -3.28 -6.09 20.96
C LYS A 164 -4.54 -5.34 20.53
N ASP A 165 -5.55 -5.31 21.39
CA ASP A 165 -6.88 -4.77 21.07
C ASP A 165 -6.81 -3.23 20.96
N TYR A 166 -5.98 -2.60 21.80
CA TYR A 166 -5.64 -1.18 21.67
C TYR A 166 -4.97 -0.86 20.34
N VAL A 167 -3.91 -1.58 19.95
CA VAL A 167 -3.20 -1.30 18.68
C VAL A 167 -4.10 -1.57 17.47
N ASP A 168 -4.87 -2.65 17.48
CA ASP A 168 -5.82 -2.94 16.40
C ASP A 168 -6.87 -1.81 16.27
N CYS A 169 -7.33 -1.25 17.40
CA CYS A 169 -8.23 -0.10 17.38
C CYS A 169 -7.55 1.19 16.86
N VAL A 170 -6.38 1.53 17.38
CA VAL A 170 -5.61 2.72 16.94
C VAL A 170 -5.35 2.67 15.44
N VAL A 171 -4.91 1.52 14.92
CA VAL A 171 -4.72 1.32 13.47
C VAL A 171 -6.02 1.54 12.70
N ARG A 172 -7.16 1.08 13.22
CA ARG A 172 -8.46 1.26 12.55
C ARG A 172 -8.93 2.72 12.48
N VAL A 173 -8.62 3.53 13.48
CA VAL A 173 -9.13 4.92 13.57
C VAL A 173 -8.15 5.97 13.06
N ALA A 174 -6.85 5.68 13.12
CA ALA A 174 -5.80 6.67 12.86
C ALA A 174 -4.84 6.28 11.72
N ALA A 175 -4.90 5.06 11.18
CA ALA A 175 -4.13 4.76 9.98
C ALA A 175 -4.62 5.60 8.81
N ILE A 176 -3.67 6.08 8.03
CA ILE A 176 -3.90 6.87 6.82
C ILE A 176 -3.42 6.05 5.63
N THR A 177 -3.89 6.37 4.43
CA THR A 177 -3.33 5.70 3.25
C THR A 177 -1.89 6.16 3.02
N GLY A 178 -1.04 5.24 2.57
CA GLY A 178 0.27 5.57 2.01
C GLY A 178 0.21 6.25 0.63
N TYR A 179 -0.99 6.49 0.08
CA TYR A 179 -1.21 7.05 -1.27
C TYR A 179 -0.49 6.29 -2.39
N HIS A 180 -0.38 4.97 -2.24
CA HIS A 180 0.22 4.07 -3.23
C HIS A 180 -0.82 3.11 -3.83
N PRO A 181 -1.91 3.59 -4.47
CA PRO A 181 -2.85 2.72 -5.15
C PRO A 181 -2.22 2.15 -6.43
N ILE A 182 -2.32 0.83 -6.62
CA ILE A 182 -1.82 0.13 -7.81
C ILE A 182 -2.72 -1.05 -8.19
N GLY A 183 -2.44 -1.67 -9.34
CA GLY A 183 -2.96 -3.01 -9.68
C GLY A 183 -4.37 -3.07 -10.27
N THR A 184 -5.05 -1.93 -10.46
CA THR A 184 -6.40 -1.89 -11.06
C THR A 184 -6.44 -2.42 -12.49
N ALA A 185 -5.36 -2.33 -13.26
CA ALA A 185 -5.25 -2.81 -14.64
C ALA A 185 -4.08 -3.80 -14.79
N ARG A 186 -4.01 -4.77 -13.88
CA ARG A 186 -2.81 -5.62 -13.70
C ARG A 186 -2.32 -6.31 -14.97
N ILE A 187 -1.00 -6.36 -15.08
CA ILE A 187 -0.27 -7.13 -16.08
C ILE A 187 -0.40 -8.64 -15.80
N GLY A 188 -0.52 -9.44 -16.86
CA GLY A 188 -0.52 -10.90 -16.76
C GLY A 188 -0.54 -11.58 -18.13
N ASN A 189 -0.25 -12.88 -18.18
CA ASN A 189 -0.40 -13.65 -19.42
C ASN A 189 -1.89 -13.95 -19.65
N PRO A 190 -2.53 -13.42 -20.71
CA PRO A 190 -3.97 -13.57 -20.92
C PRO A 190 -4.41 -15.02 -21.16
N ASN A 191 -3.49 -15.94 -21.48
CA ASN A 191 -3.81 -17.35 -21.69
C ASN A 191 -3.86 -18.15 -20.39
N THR A 192 -3.17 -17.70 -19.35
CA THR A 192 -3.04 -18.42 -18.06
C THR A 192 -3.61 -17.62 -16.89
N ASP A 193 -3.79 -16.33 -17.06
CA ASP A 193 -4.26 -15.42 -16.04
C ASP A 193 -5.61 -14.75 -16.42
N PRO A 194 -6.73 -15.25 -15.88
CA PRO A 194 -8.06 -14.74 -16.22
C PRO A 194 -8.36 -13.34 -15.67
N TYR A 195 -7.51 -12.77 -14.80
CA TYR A 195 -7.69 -11.38 -14.38
C TYR A 195 -6.61 -10.43 -14.91
N ALA A 196 -5.85 -10.82 -15.93
CA ALA A 196 -4.98 -9.91 -16.67
C ALA A 196 -5.83 -8.87 -17.42
N VAL A 197 -5.52 -7.58 -17.23
CA VAL A 197 -6.15 -6.48 -17.98
C VAL A 197 -5.24 -6.02 -19.10
N VAL A 198 -3.93 -6.05 -18.88
CA VAL A 198 -2.92 -5.84 -19.92
C VAL A 198 -2.00 -7.05 -20.04
N ASP A 199 -1.51 -7.29 -21.25
CA ASP A 199 -0.46 -8.28 -21.50
C ASP A 199 0.93 -7.76 -21.12
N PRO A 200 2.01 -8.56 -21.19
CA PRO A 200 3.36 -8.10 -20.85
C PRO A 200 3.93 -6.98 -21.74
N THR A 201 3.29 -6.66 -22.87
CA THR A 201 3.61 -5.46 -23.69
C THR A 201 2.85 -4.22 -23.24
N LEU A 202 2.12 -4.32 -22.12
CA LEU A 202 1.21 -3.30 -21.58
C LEU A 202 -0.01 -3.03 -22.48
N SER A 203 -0.28 -3.91 -23.45
CA SER A 203 -1.42 -3.78 -24.36
C SER A 203 -2.68 -4.33 -23.71
N VAL A 204 -3.79 -3.59 -23.83
CA VAL A 204 -5.07 -3.99 -23.22
C VAL A 204 -5.59 -5.26 -23.89
N VAL A 205 -5.90 -6.26 -23.07
CA VAL A 205 -6.35 -7.56 -23.57
C VAL A 205 -7.65 -7.40 -24.35
N GLY A 206 -7.65 -7.86 -25.60
CA GLY A 206 -8.81 -7.79 -26.50
C GLY A 206 -9.05 -6.42 -27.14
N VAL A 207 -8.20 -5.41 -26.91
CA VAL A 207 -8.33 -4.08 -27.51
C VAL A 207 -7.07 -3.71 -28.30
N GLU A 208 -7.24 -3.43 -29.58
CA GLU A 208 -6.12 -3.04 -30.44
C GLU A 208 -5.68 -1.59 -30.19
N ARG A 209 -4.38 -1.33 -30.33
CA ARG A 209 -3.78 0.02 -30.31
C ARG A 209 -4.05 0.81 -29.00
N LEU A 210 -4.25 0.11 -27.88
CA LEU A 210 -4.44 0.70 -26.57
C LEU A 210 -3.47 0.07 -25.56
N ARG A 211 -2.80 0.92 -24.78
CA ARG A 211 -1.90 0.51 -23.68
C ARG A 211 -2.25 1.26 -22.41
N VAL A 212 -1.93 0.65 -21.26
CA VAL A 212 -1.99 1.30 -19.94
C VAL A 212 -0.57 1.36 -19.38
N VAL A 213 -0.11 2.54 -18.96
CA VAL A 213 1.30 2.76 -18.59
C VAL A 213 1.36 3.63 -17.32
N ASP A 214 0.95 3.05 -16.20
CA ASP A 214 1.03 3.67 -14.87
C ASP A 214 1.05 2.59 -13.77
N GLY A 215 0.89 2.97 -12.49
CA GLY A 215 0.86 2.03 -11.38
C GLY A 215 -0.28 1.00 -11.43
N SER A 216 -1.34 1.21 -12.20
CA SER A 216 -2.45 0.27 -12.33
C SER A 216 -2.01 -1.09 -12.90
N VAL A 217 -0.94 -1.15 -13.70
CA VAL A 217 -0.45 -2.41 -14.27
C VAL A 217 0.37 -3.25 -13.30
N MET A 218 0.82 -2.65 -12.19
CA MET A 218 1.68 -3.33 -11.23
C MET A 218 0.92 -4.49 -10.54
N PRO A 219 1.43 -5.72 -10.59
CA PRO A 219 0.74 -6.90 -10.06
C PRO A 219 0.77 -6.97 -8.52
N THR A 220 1.75 -6.33 -7.88
CA THR A 220 1.92 -6.25 -6.42
C THR A 220 2.65 -4.96 -6.03
N LEU A 221 2.50 -4.54 -4.76
CA LEU A 221 3.27 -3.41 -4.22
C LEU A 221 4.76 -3.77 -4.12
N THR A 222 5.61 -2.79 -4.34
CA THR A 222 7.05 -2.88 -4.06
C THR A 222 7.35 -2.43 -2.63
N SER A 223 8.48 -2.85 -2.07
CA SER A 223 8.93 -2.45 -0.74
C SER A 223 9.48 -1.01 -0.69
N GLY A 224 8.71 -0.04 -1.19
CA GLY A 224 9.10 1.36 -1.30
C GLY A 224 8.04 2.23 -1.97
N THR A 225 8.42 3.46 -2.30
CA THR A 225 7.56 4.39 -3.04
C THR A 225 7.44 3.94 -4.51
N PRO A 226 6.21 3.81 -5.07
CA PRO A 226 6.01 3.26 -6.41
C PRO A 226 6.43 4.22 -7.52
N ASN A 227 6.66 5.51 -7.23
CA ASN A 227 6.98 6.52 -8.24
C ASN A 227 8.20 6.15 -9.12
N SER A 228 9.28 5.64 -8.51
CA SER A 228 10.46 5.21 -9.27
C SER A 228 10.15 4.01 -10.17
N VAL A 229 9.33 3.08 -9.68
CA VAL A 229 8.90 1.89 -10.44
C VAL A 229 8.03 2.30 -11.62
N ILE A 230 7.08 3.22 -11.40
CA ILE A 230 6.20 3.75 -12.45
C ILE A 230 7.01 4.47 -13.54
N THR A 231 8.02 5.26 -13.14
CA THR A 231 8.94 5.90 -14.09
C THR A 231 9.64 4.87 -14.98
N VAL A 232 10.14 3.78 -14.41
CA VAL A 232 10.81 2.71 -15.16
C VAL A 232 9.84 1.95 -16.08
N ILE A 233 8.61 1.71 -15.62
CA ILE A 233 7.54 1.15 -16.46
C ILE A 233 7.29 2.05 -17.67
N ALA A 234 7.22 3.37 -17.47
CA ALA A 234 7.01 4.35 -18.54
C ALA A 234 8.19 4.38 -19.53
N GLU A 235 9.43 4.35 -19.06
CA GLU A 235 10.63 4.26 -19.91
C GLU A 235 10.63 2.99 -20.76
N LYS A 236 10.31 1.85 -20.16
CA LYS A 236 10.22 0.57 -20.89
C LYS A 236 9.09 0.61 -21.93
N ALA A 237 7.94 1.17 -21.60
CA ALA A 237 6.83 1.33 -22.53
C ALA A 237 7.21 2.22 -23.72
N ALA A 238 7.90 3.34 -23.47
CA ALA A 238 8.39 4.23 -24.52
C ALA A 238 9.35 3.52 -25.48
N HIS A 239 10.23 2.66 -24.97
CA HIS A 239 11.09 1.81 -25.81
C HIS A 239 10.26 0.89 -26.71
N MET A 240 9.33 0.12 -26.12
CA MET A 240 8.48 -0.81 -26.88
C MET A 240 7.66 -0.09 -27.97
N ILE A 241 7.15 1.11 -27.68
CA ILE A 241 6.39 1.93 -28.64
C ILE A 241 7.31 2.38 -29.80
N LYS A 242 8.52 2.84 -29.49
CA LYS A 242 9.50 3.27 -30.50
C LYS A 242 9.93 2.12 -31.39
N GLU A 243 10.23 0.96 -30.83
CA GLU A 243 10.62 -0.25 -31.58
C GLU A 243 9.53 -0.65 -32.57
N ARG A 244 8.28 -0.69 -32.10
CA ARG A 244 7.12 -0.99 -32.93
C ARG A 244 6.94 0.01 -34.08
N TRP A 245 7.11 1.31 -33.79
CA TRP A 245 6.96 2.35 -34.81
C TRP A 245 8.13 2.38 -35.80
N GLY A 246 9.34 2.13 -35.33
CA GLY A 246 10.57 2.14 -36.14
C GLY A 246 10.71 0.93 -37.07
N ASN A 247 10.18 -0.23 -36.66
CA ASN A 247 10.31 -1.47 -37.44
C ASN A 247 9.19 -1.67 -38.49
N GLY A 248 8.21 -0.75 -38.58
CA GLY A 248 7.10 -0.86 -39.54
C GLY A 248 6.28 -2.15 -39.40
N SER A 249 6.41 -2.85 -38.27
CA SER A 249 5.82 -4.17 -38.05
C SER A 249 4.31 -4.07 -37.86
N SER A 250 3.59 -4.96 -38.55
CA SER A 250 2.14 -5.03 -38.47
C SER A 250 1.72 -5.56 -37.09
N LEU A 251 0.50 -5.22 -36.65
CA LEU A 251 -0.13 -5.71 -35.41
C LEU A 251 -0.07 -7.25 -35.25
N ALA A 252 0.07 -8.00 -36.35
CA ALA A 252 0.13 -9.45 -36.35
C ALA A 252 1.49 -10.02 -35.92
N ASP A 253 2.57 -9.26 -36.07
CA ASP A 253 3.94 -9.75 -35.87
C ASP A 253 4.40 -9.63 -34.40
N GLU A 254 3.66 -8.90 -33.55
CA GLU A 254 4.00 -8.68 -32.13
C GLU A 254 3.59 -9.86 -31.21
N LYS A 255 2.92 -10.89 -31.76
CA LYS A 255 2.57 -12.14 -31.02
C LYS A 255 3.76 -13.08 -30.77
N LEU A 256 4.97 -12.75 -31.22
CA LEU A 256 6.02 -13.74 -31.48
C LEU A 256 7.00 -14.10 -30.34
N CYS A 257 6.86 -13.63 -29.10
CA CYS A 257 7.70 -14.11 -27.98
C CYS A 257 6.95 -14.80 -26.83
N TYR A 258 5.62 -14.68 -26.74
CA TYR A 258 4.88 -15.15 -25.55
C TYR A 258 4.44 -16.61 -25.62
N SER A 259 4.68 -17.28 -26.74
CA SER A 259 4.39 -18.71 -26.92
C SER A 259 5.51 -19.63 -26.45
N SER A 260 6.66 -19.11 -25.99
CA SER A 260 7.73 -19.92 -25.40
C SER A 260 7.80 -19.72 -23.87
N PRO A 261 8.00 -20.79 -23.08
CA PRO A 261 8.17 -20.71 -21.62
C PRO A 261 9.37 -19.85 -21.16
N GLU A 262 10.31 -19.58 -22.07
CA GLU A 262 11.60 -18.95 -21.79
C GLU A 262 11.50 -17.41 -21.65
N CYS A 263 10.41 -16.79 -22.13
CA CYS A 263 10.21 -15.33 -22.12
C CYS A 263 9.28 -14.82 -21.01
N GLU A 264 8.50 -15.68 -20.34
CA GLU A 264 7.65 -15.27 -19.21
C GLU A 264 8.48 -14.69 -18.05
N ASP A 265 9.73 -15.13 -17.91
CA ASP A 265 10.57 -14.81 -16.76
C ASP A 265 11.16 -13.38 -16.79
N GLU A 266 11.47 -12.75 -17.93
CA GLU A 266 12.22 -11.46 -17.91
C GLU A 266 11.38 -10.23 -17.51
N LEU A 267 10.14 -10.12 -18.00
CA LEU A 267 9.25 -9.00 -17.67
C LEU A 267 8.56 -9.19 -16.32
N LEU A 268 8.14 -10.42 -16.03
CA LEU A 268 7.67 -10.75 -14.69
C LEU A 268 8.81 -10.67 -13.68
N ALA A 269 10.08 -10.99 -13.97
CA ALA A 269 11.17 -10.78 -13.00
C ALA A 269 11.59 -9.32 -12.83
N SER A 270 11.46 -8.49 -13.87
CA SER A 270 11.76 -7.05 -13.76
C SER A 270 10.67 -6.25 -13.03
N VAL A 271 9.43 -6.76 -13.00
CA VAL A 271 8.30 -6.14 -12.27
C VAL A 271 7.95 -6.87 -10.95
N ASN A 272 8.03 -8.21 -10.91
CA ASN A 272 7.98 -9.03 -9.69
C ASN A 272 9.40 -9.37 -9.24
N ILE A 273 9.85 -8.70 -8.19
CA ILE A 273 10.85 -9.30 -7.31
C ILE A 273 10.14 -10.50 -6.63
N ALA A 274 10.48 -11.72 -7.09
CA ALA A 274 10.21 -13.06 -6.56
C ALA A 274 8.75 -13.59 -6.51
N THR A 275 8.46 -14.65 -7.28
CA THR A 275 8.03 -15.99 -6.78
C THR A 275 7.85 -17.03 -7.92
N PRO A 276 7.98 -18.36 -7.64
CA PRO A 276 8.02 -19.41 -8.65
C PRO A 276 6.68 -20.13 -8.94
N THR A 277 6.43 -20.29 -10.25
CA THR A 277 5.84 -21.39 -11.06
C THR A 277 4.65 -22.28 -10.59
N ALA A 278 3.52 -22.03 -11.28
CA ALA A 278 2.67 -22.89 -12.14
C ALA A 278 2.16 -24.30 -11.74
N THR A 279 0.87 -24.58 -12.04
CA THR A 279 0.41 -25.71 -12.93
C THR A 279 -1.10 -25.66 -13.28
N HIS A 280 -1.46 -26.32 -14.40
CA HIS A 280 -2.59 -26.15 -15.34
C HIS A 280 -4.00 -26.66 -14.93
N LEU A 281 -5.08 -26.18 -15.59
CA LEU A 281 -5.94 -26.92 -16.57
C LEU A 281 -7.14 -26.11 -17.13
N THR A 282 -7.60 -26.55 -18.32
CA THR A 282 -8.57 -26.06 -19.33
C THR A 282 -10.05 -25.96 -18.84
N THR A 283 -11.06 -25.25 -19.40
CA THR A 283 -11.54 -25.06 -20.79
C THR A 283 -12.77 -24.09 -20.83
N THR A 284 -13.02 -23.48 -22.00
CA THR A 284 -14.29 -22.96 -22.59
C THR A 284 -14.96 -21.66 -22.10
N LEU A 285 -15.21 -20.79 -23.10
CA LEU A 285 -15.63 -19.39 -23.05
C LEU A 285 -17.16 -19.26 -23.24
N THR A 286 -17.82 -18.42 -22.45
CA THR A 286 -19.09 -17.77 -22.81
C THR A 286 -19.03 -16.31 -22.35
N LEU A 287 -19.25 -15.38 -23.29
CA LEU A 287 -19.15 -13.94 -23.09
C LEU A 287 -20.49 -13.41 -22.58
N THR A 288 -20.54 -12.85 -21.37
CA THR A 288 -21.61 -11.97 -20.90
C THR A 288 -20.98 -10.68 -20.41
N LEU A 289 -21.53 -9.53 -20.85
CA LEU A 289 -21.17 -8.20 -20.35
C LEU A 289 -21.32 -8.18 -18.81
N THR A 290 -20.20 -8.14 -18.10
CA THR A 290 -20.16 -7.89 -16.65
C THR A 290 -19.56 -6.51 -16.40
N LEU A 291 -20.18 -5.78 -15.46
CA LEU A 291 -19.61 -4.62 -14.78
C LEU A 291 -18.12 -4.87 -14.52
N VAL A 292 -17.26 -4.02 -15.06
CA VAL A 292 -15.81 -4.18 -14.92
C VAL A 292 -15.45 -3.83 -13.47
N HIS A 293 -15.22 -4.86 -12.66
CA HIS A 293 -14.65 -4.75 -11.32
C HIS A 293 -13.13 -4.84 -11.43
N PHE A 294 -12.45 -3.79 -10.98
CA PHE A 294 -10.99 -3.74 -10.98
C PHE A 294 -10.46 -3.85 -9.56
N ARG A 295 -9.77 -4.96 -9.26
CA ARG A 295 -9.13 -5.17 -7.96
C ARG A 295 -7.82 -4.40 -7.85
N ALA A 296 -7.55 -3.80 -6.70
CA ALA A 296 -6.39 -2.97 -6.45
C ALA A 296 -5.67 -3.33 -5.15
N TYR A 297 -4.40 -2.95 -5.08
CA TYR A 297 -3.63 -2.92 -3.84
C TYR A 297 -3.64 -1.50 -3.30
N PHE A 298 -3.81 -1.40 -1.99
CA PHE A 298 -3.68 -0.15 -1.29
C PHE A 298 -2.79 -0.34 -0.06
N LEU A 299 -1.86 0.60 0.12
CA LEU A 299 -0.99 0.65 1.29
C LEU A 299 -1.65 1.47 2.40
N LEU A 300 -1.63 0.93 3.62
CA LEU A 300 -1.89 1.61 4.90
C LEU A 300 -0.56 1.95 5.56
#